data_AF-A0A1C6H709-F1
#
_entry.id   AF-A0A1C6H709-F1
#
_cell.length_a   1.000
_cell.length_b   1.000
_cell.length_c   1.000
_cell.angle_alpha   90.00
_cell.angle_beta   90.00
_cell.angle_gamma   90.00
#
_symmetry.space_group_name_H-M   'P 1'
#
loop_
_entity.id
_entity.type
_entity.pdbx_description
1 polymer ?
#
loop_
_entity_poly.entity_id
_entity_poly.type
_entity_poly.pdbx_seq_one_letter_code
_entity_poly.pdbx_strand_id
1 'polypeptide(L)'
;MDDLEIRSLIYNIMDKALIKNDRTKADIFVSLKPHLKLLTIEVYNDGWRNWKDTDYYREIRISPSSVEARETVINTLVDVCEAIDSI
;
A
#
# COMPACT_ATOMS: atom_id res chain seq x y z
N MET A 1 16.47 9.12 -4.12
CA MET A 1 15.41 10.14 -4.00
C MET A 1 14.96 10.09 -2.55
N ASP A 2 15.27 11.13 -1.76
CA ASP A 2 14.89 11.20 -0.35
C ASP A 2 13.59 12.00 -0.23
N ASP A 3 12.52 11.48 -0.83
CA ASP A 3 11.19 12.08 -0.72
C ASP A 3 10.56 11.63 0.59
N LEU A 4 10.76 12.45 1.64
CA LEU A 4 10.35 12.14 3.00
C LEU A 4 8.83 11.95 3.13
N GLU A 5 8.04 12.65 2.30
CA GLU A 5 6.59 12.56 2.31
C GLU A 5 6.12 11.21 1.78
N ILE A 6 6.61 10.80 0.60
CA ILE A 6 6.34 9.47 0.04
C ILE A 6 6.76 8.38 1.03
N ARG A 7 7.95 8.50 1.63
CA ARG A 7 8.43 7.52 2.62
C ARG A 7 7.51 7.44 3.84
N SER A 8 7.07 8.58 4.36
CA SER A 8 6.19 8.62 5.52
C SER A 8 4.83 7.97 5.23
N LEU A 9 4.28 8.20 4.04
CA LEU A 9 3.06 7.55 3.59
C LEU A 9 3.22 6.03 3.46
N ILE A 10 4.35 5.55 2.93
CA ILE A 10 4.63 4.10 2.84
C ILE A 10 4.65 3.48 4.24
N TYR A 11 5.32 4.11 5.21
CA TYR A 11 5.33 3.60 6.58
C TYR A 11 3.94 3.62 7.22
N ASN A 12 3.14 4.65 6.98
CA ASN A 12 1.76 4.70 7.44
C ASN A 12 0.91 3.54 6.87
N ILE A 13 1.08 3.22 5.58
CA ILE A 13 0.43 2.05 4.95
C ILE A 13 0.84 0.76 5.66
N MET A 14 2.14 0.58 5.94
CA MET A 14 2.67 -0.61 6.60
C MET A 14 2.11 -0.76 8.02
N ASP A 15 2.09 0.33 8.81
CA ASP A 15 1.56 0.32 10.17
C ASP A 15 0.06 0.03 10.19
N LYS A 16 -0.72 0.64 9.28
CA LYS A 16 -2.15 0.38 9.14
C LYS A 16 -2.44 -1.06 8.75
N ALA A 17 -1.71 -1.60 7.77
CA ALA A 17 -1.85 -2.99 7.37
C ALA A 17 -1.57 -3.94 8.55
N LEU A 18 -0.51 -3.69 9.32
CA LEU A 18 -0.19 -4.47 10.51
C LEU A 18 -1.32 -4.43 11.55
N ILE A 19 -1.86 -3.24 11.84
CA ILE A 19 -2.97 -3.07 12.79
C ILE A 19 -4.23 -3.80 12.31
N LYS A 20 -4.55 -3.72 11.02
CA LYS A 20 -5.74 -4.38 10.46
C LYS A 20 -5.61 -5.89 10.49
N ASN A 21 -4.44 -6.43 10.11
CA ASN A 21 -4.16 -7.87 10.18
C ASN A 21 -4.29 -8.44 11.60
N ASP A 22 -3.95 -7.65 12.62
CA ASP A 22 -4.09 -8.07 14.03
C ASP A 22 -5.53 -8.00 14.56
N ARG A 23 -6.34 -7.06 14.02
CA ARG A 23 -7.66 -6.74 14.57
C ARG A 23 -8.84 -7.30 13.79
N THR A 24 -8.63 -7.69 12.53
CA THR A 24 -9.68 -8.21 11.67
C THR A 24 -9.30 -9.59 11.16
N LYS A 25 -10.22 -10.25 10.45
CA LYS A 25 -9.94 -11.50 9.73
C LYS A 25 -9.22 -11.26 8.38
N ALA A 26 -9.00 -10.00 8.02
CA ALA A 26 -8.40 -9.66 6.74
C ALA A 26 -6.89 -9.90 6.79
N ASP A 27 -6.34 -10.36 5.67
CA ASP A 27 -4.90 -10.43 5.45
C ASP A 27 -4.49 -9.38 4.42
N ILE A 28 -3.63 -8.47 4.84
CA ILE A 28 -3.08 -7.39 4.02
C ILE A 28 -1.59 -7.61 3.87
N PHE A 29 -1.13 -7.78 2.63
CA PHE A 29 0.28 -7.88 2.31
C PHE A 29 0.77 -6.56 1.74
N VAL A 30 1.86 -6.05 2.32
CA VAL A 30 2.55 -4.86 1.82
C VAL A 30 3.98 -5.27 1.44
N SER A 31 4.29 -5.20 0.15
CA SER A 31 5.60 -5.58 -0.40
C SER A 31 6.30 -4.37 -0.99
N LEU A 32 7.36 -3.90 -0.32
CA LEU A 32 8.25 -2.87 -0.85
C LEU A 32 9.45 -3.53 -1.53
N LYS A 33 9.68 -3.22 -2.81
CA LYS A 33 10.82 -3.66 -3.61
C LYS A 33 11.68 -2.44 -3.98
N PRO A 34 12.61 -2.01 -3.11
CA PRO A 34 13.34 -0.76 -3.29
C PRO A 34 14.17 -0.70 -4.57
N HIS A 35 14.77 -1.83 -4.98
CA HIS A 35 15.60 -1.91 -6.19
C HIS A 35 14.78 -1.70 -7.48
N LEU A 36 13.48 -2.01 -7.46
CA LEU A 36 12.53 -1.71 -8.54
C LEU A 36 11.77 -0.40 -8.32
N LYS A 37 11.94 0.22 -7.14
CA LYS A 37 11.19 1.38 -6.67
C LYS A 37 9.68 1.12 -6.80
N LEU A 38 9.26 -0.06 -6.32
CA LEU A 38 7.90 -0.57 -6.47
C LEU A 38 7.33 -0.90 -5.09
N LEU A 39 6.08 -0.50 -4.86
CA LEU A 39 5.27 -0.90 -3.73
C LEU A 39 4.07 -1.68 -4.24
N THR A 40 3.81 -2.84 -3.66
CA THR A 40 2.64 -3.66 -3.96
C THR A 40 1.81 -3.84 -2.69
N ILE A 41 0.49 -3.70 -2.82
CA ILE A 41 -0.49 -3.89 -1.74
C ILE A 41 -1.54 -4.89 -2.22
N GLU A 42 -1.76 -5.92 -1.44
CA GLU A 42 -2.73 -6.98 -1.66
C GLU A 42 -3.60 -7.12 -0.41
N VAL A 43 -4.92 -7.14 -0.57
CA VAL A 43 -5.88 -7.29 0.54
C VAL A 43 -6.75 -8.51 0.27
N TYR A 44 -6.97 -9.29 1.31
CA TYR A 44 -7.88 -10.42 1.37
C TYR A 44 -8.81 -10.23 2.58
N ASN A 45 -10.05 -9.78 2.37
CA ASN A 45 -10.96 -9.37 3.44
C ASN A 45 -11.37 -10.52 4.38
N ASP A 46 -11.37 -11.75 3.88
CA ASP A 46 -11.70 -12.97 4.64
C ASP A 46 -10.48 -13.86 4.93
N GLY A 47 -9.29 -13.30 4.75
CA GLY A 47 -8.02 -13.97 4.94
C GLY A 47 -7.54 -14.75 3.70
N TRP A 48 -6.24 -14.73 3.46
CA TRP A 48 -5.60 -15.15 2.22
C TRP A 48 -5.78 -16.64 1.91
N ARG A 49 -5.93 -17.47 2.96
CA ARG A 49 -6.11 -18.92 2.80
C ARG A 49 -7.48 -19.32 2.28
N ASN A 50 -8.47 -18.44 2.41
CA ASN A 50 -9.86 -18.72 2.06
C ASN A 50 -10.22 -18.27 0.63
N TRP A 51 -9.29 -17.60 -0.07
CA TRP A 51 -9.57 -16.92 -1.33
C TRP A 51 -8.74 -17.46 -2.50
N LYS A 52 -9.31 -17.34 -3.71
CA LYS A 52 -8.62 -17.66 -4.98
C LYS A 52 -7.89 -16.44 -5.57
N ASP A 53 -8.39 -15.23 -5.32
CA ASP A 53 -7.90 -13.96 -5.85
C ASP A 53 -7.79 -12.90 -4.73
N THR A 54 -7.29 -11.71 -5.03
CA THR A 54 -7.23 -10.57 -4.09
C THR A 54 -8.51 -9.73 -4.15
N ASP A 55 -9.07 -9.31 -3.02
CA ASP A 55 -10.17 -8.33 -2.98
C ASP A 55 -9.73 -6.95 -3.48
N TYR A 56 -8.48 -6.58 -3.18
CA TYR A 56 -7.87 -5.34 -3.64
C TYR A 56 -6.41 -5.57 -3.97
N TYR A 57 -6.00 -5.02 -5.12
CA TYR A 57 -4.63 -5.03 -5.60
C TYR A 57 -4.21 -3.64 -6.06
N ARG A 58 -3.06 -3.18 -5.57
CA ARG A 58 -2.38 -2.00 -6.10
C ARG A 58 -0.89 -2.22 -6.24
N GLU A 59 -0.36 -1.68 -7.33
CA GLU A 59 1.07 -1.60 -7.60
C GLU A 59 1.42 -0.14 -7.90
N ILE A 60 2.43 0.39 -7.22
CA ILE A 60 2.81 1.81 -7.26
C ILE A 60 4.30 1.93 -7.50
N ARG A 61 4.69 2.65 -8.58
CA ARG A 61 6.08 3.04 -8.82
C ARG A 61 6.42 4.30 -8.03
N ILE A 62 7.21 4.17 -6.98
CA ILE A 62 7.59 5.23 -6.04
C ILE A 62 8.83 6.01 -6.49
N SER A 63 8.95 6.25 -7.79
CA SER A 63 10.07 6.98 -8.41
C SER A 63 9.56 7.97 -9.45
N PRO A 64 8.80 9.00 -9.04
CA PRO A 64 8.31 10.02 -9.95
C PRO A 64 9.46 10.69 -10.72
N SER A 65 9.23 10.94 -12.01
CA SER A 65 10.18 11.62 -12.90
C SER A 65 9.85 13.10 -13.10
N SER A 66 8.70 13.57 -12.59
CA SER A 66 8.24 14.96 -12.64
C SER A 66 7.45 15.31 -11.37
N VAL A 67 7.11 16.59 -11.22
CA VAL A 67 6.26 17.07 -10.11
C VAL A 67 4.85 16.50 -10.22
N GLU A 68 4.24 16.48 -11.42
CA GLU A 68 2.90 15.91 -11.61
C GLU A 68 2.89 14.40 -11.31
N ALA A 69 3.96 13.70 -11.70
CA ALA A 69 4.12 12.29 -11.36
C ALA A 69 4.25 12.07 -9.84
N ARG A 70 4.93 12.98 -9.13
CA ARG A 70 5.06 12.94 -7.66
C ARG A 70 3.70 13.09 -6.98
N GLU A 71 2.92 14.09 -7.38
CA GLU A 71 1.56 14.32 -6.87
C GLU A 71 0.66 13.10 -7.11
N THR A 72 0.77 12.50 -8.30
CA THR A 72 0.04 11.27 -8.63
C THR A 72 0.41 10.12 -7.68
N VAL A 73 1.72 9.93 -7.40
CA VAL A 73 2.18 8.91 -6.45
C VAL A 73 1.64 9.18 -5.05
N ILE A 74 1.69 10.42 -4.58
CA ILE A 74 1.18 10.80 -3.26
C ILE A 74 -0.33 10.54 -3.15
N ASN A 75 -1.12 11.02 -4.11
CA ASN A 75 -2.57 10.81 -4.11
C ASN A 75 -2.89 9.31 -4.13
N THR A 76 -2.17 8.52 -4.92
CA THR A 76 -2.36 7.06 -4.94
C THR A 76 -2.03 6.42 -3.59
N LEU A 77 -0.99 6.88 -2.89
CA LEU A 77 -0.65 6.37 -1.55
C LEU A 77 -1.69 6.76 -0.50
N VAL A 78 -2.27 7.96 -0.60
CA VAL A 78 -3.39 8.39 0.25
C VAL A 78 -4.61 7.52 0.01
N ASP A 79 -4.98 7.28 -1.24
CA ASP A 79 -6.10 6.39 -1.60
C ASP A 79 -5.91 4.97 -1.03
N VAL A 80 -4.69 4.44 -1.06
CA VAL A 80 -4.37 3.14 -0.44
C VAL A 80 -4.55 3.19 1.07
N CYS A 81 -4.13 4.26 1.74
CA CYS A 81 -4.32 4.40 3.19
C CYS A 81 -5.81 4.36 3.56
N GLU A 82 -6.63 5.10 2.83
CA GLU A 82 -8.08 5.15 3.04
C GLU A 82 -8.76 3.81 2.76
N ALA A 83 -8.32 3.12 1.69
CA ALA A 83 -8.80 1.79 1.38
C ALA A 83 -8.51 0.80 2.53
N ILE A 84 -7.30 0.83 3.09
CA ILE A 84 -6.94 -0.01 4.24
C ILE A 84 -7.76 0.36 5.48
N ASP A 85 -7.99 1.64 5.74
CA ASP A 85 -8.79 2.10 6.89
C ASP A 85 -10.24 1.63 6.84
N SER A 86 -10.80 1.46 5.63
CA SER A 86 -12.18 1.02 5.41
C SER A 86 -12.44 -0.48 5.66
N ILE A 87 -11.38 -1.29 5.78
CA ILE A 87 -11.44 -2.75 6.08
C ILE A 87 -11.80 -3.00 7.53
#